data_AF-A0ABD3F922-F1
#
_entry.id   AF-A0ABD3F922-F1
#
_cell.length_a   1.000
_cell.length_b   1.000
_cell.length_c   1.000
_cell.angle_alpha   90.00
_cell.angle_beta   90.00
_cell.angle_gamma   90.00
#
_symmetry.space_group_name_H-M   'P 1'
#
loop_
_entity.id
_entity.type
_entity.pdbx_description
1 polymer ?
#
loop_
_entity_poly.entity_id
_entity_poly.type
_entity_poly.pdbx_seq_one_letter_code
_entity_poly.pdbx_strand_id
1 'polypeptide(L)'
;MHHPLKRMPADYRLTPSEKTKLASNGFVAVERMWAKSFAEIYYQFYTDDMPNFVTADSVLHAWHRSFDTFLVEVELQILSPTLYKVLTTTLNQCTKAISATPKSDDDKRRAMVDVELFLRVALSLLRGIPESGLSENTNKLECLLTFIQKEEPAKAEILSAKRGVDFSQFKPRRHYTISELLMRYFRCLVWLGTMDFRIAGGENPDEDLH
;
A
#
# COMPACT_ATOMS: atom_id res chain seq x y z
N MET A 1 -14.53 -4.35 -44.40
CA MET A 1 -14.32 -2.89 -44.52
C MET A 1 -13.15 -2.52 -43.62
N HIS A 2 -11.96 -2.31 -44.19
CA HIS A 2 -10.83 -1.78 -43.42
C HIS A 2 -11.10 -0.31 -43.11
N HIS A 3 -11.25 0.02 -41.83
CA HIS A 3 -11.21 1.40 -41.39
C HIS A 3 -9.82 1.95 -41.77
N PRO A 4 -9.71 3.04 -42.56
CA PRO A 4 -8.42 3.62 -42.87
C PRO A 4 -7.78 4.07 -41.56
N LEU A 5 -6.60 3.52 -41.27
CA LEU A 5 -5.82 3.86 -40.09
C LEU A 5 -5.40 5.32 -40.21
N LYS A 6 -5.77 6.15 -39.22
CA LYS A 6 -5.49 7.58 -39.22
C LYS A 6 -3.98 7.80 -39.11
N ARG A 7 -3.33 8.19 -40.21
CA ARG A 7 -1.90 8.58 -40.23
C ARG A 7 -1.67 9.80 -39.34
N MET A 8 -0.71 9.71 -38.43
CA MET A 8 -0.21 10.85 -37.67
C MET A 8 1.17 11.18 -38.24
N PRO A 9 1.34 12.28 -38.99
CA PRO A 9 2.61 12.54 -39.67
C PRO A 9 3.70 12.86 -38.65
N ALA A 10 4.59 11.90 -38.41
CA ALA A 10 5.81 12.11 -37.64
C ALA A 10 7.02 12.22 -38.58
N ASP A 11 7.92 13.18 -38.32
CA ASP A 11 9.17 13.30 -39.07
C ASP A 11 10.25 12.41 -38.44
N TYR A 12 10.48 11.26 -39.07
CA TYR A 12 11.47 10.26 -38.63
C TYR A 12 12.91 10.58 -39.05
N ARG A 13 13.15 11.68 -39.78
CA ARG A 13 14.50 12.04 -40.23
C ARG A 13 15.38 12.41 -39.04
N LEU A 14 16.59 11.85 -39.01
CA LEU A 14 17.58 12.19 -37.98
C LEU A 14 18.12 13.61 -38.18
N THR A 15 18.22 14.34 -37.08
CA THR A 15 18.88 15.66 -37.04
C THR A 15 20.40 15.52 -37.23
N PRO A 16 21.13 16.59 -37.61
CA PRO A 16 22.59 16.52 -37.78
C PRO A 16 23.34 16.06 -36.51
N SER A 17 22.87 16.47 -35.34
CA SER A 17 23.45 16.04 -34.06
C SER A 17 23.22 14.54 -33.79
N GLU A 18 22.05 14.01 -34.13
CA GLU A 18 21.74 12.59 -34.00
C GLU A 18 22.51 11.72 -34.99
N LYS A 19 22.71 12.19 -36.23
CA LYS A 19 23.58 11.51 -37.21
C LYS A 19 25.02 11.41 -36.70
N THR A 20 25.52 12.45 -36.05
CA THR A 20 26.86 12.47 -35.45
C THR A 20 26.96 11.47 -34.29
N LYS A 21 25.93 11.39 -33.45
CA LYS A 21 25.83 10.38 -32.37
C LYS A 21 25.74 8.95 -32.92
N LEU A 22 24.96 8.75 -33.98
CA LEU A 22 24.84 7.45 -34.65
C LEU A 22 26.18 7.00 -35.23
N ALA A 23 26.92 7.91 -35.88
CA ALA A 23 28.23 7.61 -36.46
C ALA A 23 29.30 7.28 -35.41
N SER A 24 29.21 7.86 -34.20
CA SER A 24 30.16 7.60 -33.11
C SER A 24 29.81 6.35 -32.29
N ASN A 25 28.52 6.12 -32.01
CA ASN A 25 28.08 5.09 -31.07
C ASN A 25 27.47 3.85 -31.73
N GLY A 26 27.18 3.88 -33.04
CA GLY A 26 26.46 2.81 -33.75
C GLY A 26 24.96 2.75 -33.47
N PHE A 27 24.45 3.56 -32.52
CA PHE A 27 23.03 3.74 -32.25
C PHE A 27 22.75 5.17 -31.76
N VAL A 28 21.49 5.61 -31.82
CA VAL A 28 21.05 6.89 -31.26
C VAL A 28 19.65 6.74 -30.65
N ALA A 29 19.47 7.22 -29.42
CA ALA A 29 18.16 7.32 -28.80
C ALA A 29 17.54 8.69 -29.16
N VAL A 30 16.30 8.66 -29.67
CA VAL A 30 15.61 9.85 -30.17
C VAL A 30 14.43 10.18 -29.25
N GLU A 31 14.65 11.10 -28.31
CA GLU A 31 13.66 11.44 -27.27
C GLU A 31 12.43 12.22 -27.79
N ARG A 32 12.54 12.88 -28.95
CA ARG A 32 11.40 13.62 -29.54
C ARG A 32 10.21 12.72 -29.89
N MET A 33 10.44 11.43 -30.09
CA MET A 33 9.42 10.44 -30.48
C MET A 33 8.88 9.71 -29.25
N TRP A 34 8.49 10.48 -28.24
CA TRP A 34 7.88 9.93 -27.04
C TRP A 34 6.43 9.53 -27.34
N ALA A 35 5.98 8.44 -26.71
CA ALA A 35 4.59 8.02 -26.73
C ALA A 35 4.16 7.56 -25.35
N LYS A 36 2.85 7.43 -25.13
CA LYS A 36 2.31 7.04 -23.83
C LYS A 36 2.39 5.54 -23.58
N SER A 37 2.60 4.73 -24.62
CA SER A 37 2.70 3.28 -24.53
C SER A 37 3.49 2.69 -25.70
N PHE A 38 4.02 1.48 -25.50
CA PHE A 38 4.62 0.69 -26.58
C PHE A 38 3.64 0.44 -27.74
N ALA A 39 2.35 0.22 -27.44
CA ALA A 39 1.33 -0.02 -28.45
C ALA A 39 1.14 1.18 -29.40
N GLU A 40 1.22 2.39 -28.86
CA GLU A 40 1.14 3.62 -29.65
C GLU A 40 2.32 3.76 -30.61
N ILE A 41 3.55 3.48 -30.16
CA ILE A 41 4.76 3.52 -30.99
C ILE A 41 4.68 2.48 -32.12
N TYR A 42 4.35 1.23 -31.77
CA TYR A 42 4.24 0.16 -32.77
C TYR A 42 3.16 0.43 -33.80
N TYR A 43 2.03 0.99 -33.37
CA TYR A 43 0.96 1.40 -34.26
C TYR A 43 1.40 2.53 -35.19
N GLN A 44 2.07 3.57 -34.68
CA GLN A 44 2.59 4.68 -35.49
C GLN A 44 3.57 4.18 -36.57
N PHE A 45 4.56 3.39 -36.17
CA PHE A 45 5.52 2.81 -37.10
C PHE A 45 4.84 1.90 -38.12
N TYR A 46 3.83 1.13 -37.73
CA TYR A 46 3.05 0.31 -38.66
C TYR A 46 2.27 1.17 -39.66
N THR A 47 1.64 2.27 -39.22
CA THR A 47 0.86 3.15 -40.10
C THR A 47 1.71 3.98 -41.07
N ASP A 48 2.97 4.21 -40.71
CA ASP A 48 3.94 4.99 -41.48
C ASP A 48 4.92 4.11 -42.27
N ASP A 49 4.64 2.81 -42.38
CA ASP A 49 5.42 1.83 -43.13
C ASP A 49 6.91 1.73 -42.68
N MET A 50 7.18 2.01 -41.41
CA MET A 50 8.50 1.92 -40.79
C MET A 50 8.78 0.51 -40.22
N PRO A 51 10.03 0.03 -40.24
CA PRO A 51 10.39 -1.24 -39.62
C PRO A 51 10.09 -1.27 -38.12
N ASN A 52 9.31 -2.26 -37.70
CA ASN A 52 8.93 -2.48 -36.30
C ASN A 52 9.78 -3.56 -35.66
N PHE A 53 10.49 -3.22 -34.58
CA PHE A 53 11.17 -4.19 -33.73
C PHE A 53 10.47 -4.29 -32.38
N VAL A 54 9.83 -5.42 -32.12
CA VAL A 54 9.08 -5.67 -30.88
C VAL A 54 9.98 -6.39 -29.88
N THR A 55 10.22 -5.76 -28.73
CA THR A 55 11.03 -6.34 -27.65
C THR A 55 10.18 -7.07 -26.61
N ALA A 56 10.80 -7.99 -25.87
CA ALA A 56 10.16 -8.66 -24.73
C ALA A 56 9.68 -7.67 -23.65
N ASP A 57 10.36 -6.54 -23.48
CA ASP A 57 10.00 -5.50 -22.49
C ASP A 57 8.59 -4.95 -22.71
N SER A 58 8.15 -4.83 -23.97
CA SER A 58 6.80 -4.35 -24.27
C SER A 58 5.71 -5.32 -23.80
N VAL A 59 5.97 -6.62 -23.88
CA VAL A 59 5.08 -7.67 -23.37
C VAL A 59 5.12 -7.72 -21.85
N LEU A 60 6.32 -7.67 -21.24
CA LEU A 60 6.49 -7.64 -19.78
C LEU A 60 5.83 -6.41 -19.17
N HIS A 61 5.97 -5.25 -19.80
CA HIS A 61 5.32 -4.02 -19.35
C HIS A 61 3.79 -4.13 -19.41
N ALA A 62 3.23 -4.66 -20.50
CA ALA A 62 1.80 -4.90 -20.61
C ALA A 62 1.31 -5.88 -19.53
N TRP A 63 2.04 -6.98 -19.32
CA TRP A 63 1.75 -7.96 -18.28
C TRP A 63 1.79 -7.34 -16.88
N HIS A 64 2.84 -6.57 -16.55
CA HIS A 64 2.96 -5.88 -15.26
C HIS A 64 1.78 -4.93 -14.99
N ARG A 65 1.34 -4.19 -16.02
CA ARG A 65 0.17 -3.31 -15.91
C ARG A 65 -1.13 -4.08 -15.68
N SER A 66 -1.32 -5.18 -16.38
CA SER A 66 -2.46 -6.07 -16.17
C SER A 66 -2.45 -6.67 -14.76
N PHE A 67 -1.28 -7.12 -14.29
CA PHE A 67 -1.12 -7.69 -12.95
C PHE A 67 -1.40 -6.67 -11.84
N ASP A 68 -0.89 -5.43 -11.96
CA ASP A 68 -1.16 -4.35 -11.00
C ASP A 68 -2.67 -4.03 -10.93
N THR A 69 -3.34 -4.01 -12.08
CA THR A 69 -4.79 -3.79 -12.16
C THR A 69 -5.57 -4.93 -11.49
N PHE A 70 -5.16 -6.17 -11.77
CA PHE A 70 -5.75 -7.36 -11.16
C PHE A 70 -5.57 -7.36 -9.64
N LEU A 71 -4.39 -6.98 -9.13
CA LEU A 71 -4.15 -6.88 -7.69
C LEU A 71 -5.07 -5.85 -7.04
N VAL A 72 -5.19 -4.65 -7.62
CA VAL A 72 -6.10 -3.61 -7.11
C VAL A 72 -7.54 -4.12 -7.05
N GLU A 73 -7.99 -4.84 -8.08
CA GLU A 73 -9.33 -5.42 -8.11
C GLU A 73 -9.52 -6.47 -7.01
N VAL A 74 -8.58 -7.40 -6.84
CA VAL A 74 -8.63 -8.42 -5.79
C VAL A 74 -8.59 -7.80 -4.39
N GLU A 75 -7.74 -6.80 -4.17
CA GLU A 75 -7.63 -6.10 -2.90
C GLU A 75 -8.95 -5.40 -2.54
N LEU A 76 -9.56 -4.69 -3.48
CA LEU A 76 -10.79 -3.95 -3.24
C LEU A 76 -12.03 -4.84 -3.15
N GLN A 77 -12.16 -5.83 -4.03
CA GLN A 77 -13.38 -6.64 -4.14
C GLN A 77 -13.40 -7.81 -3.17
N ILE A 78 -12.25 -8.35 -2.78
CA ILE A 78 -12.15 -9.59 -1.99
C ILE A 78 -11.46 -9.35 -0.66
N LEU A 79 -10.21 -8.84 -0.68
CA LEU A 79 -9.38 -8.82 0.53
C LEU A 79 -9.84 -7.77 1.54
N SER A 80 -10.16 -6.55 1.10
CA SER A 80 -10.60 -5.47 1.97
C SER A 80 -11.94 -5.79 2.67
N PRO A 81 -12.99 -6.27 1.98
CA PRO A 81 -14.23 -6.72 2.63
C PRO A 81 -14.01 -7.89 3.60
N THR A 82 -13.14 -8.85 3.22
CA THR A 82 -12.78 -9.99 4.07
C THR A 82 -12.07 -9.52 5.34
N LEU A 83 -11.10 -8.62 5.21
CA LEU A 83 -10.36 -8.03 6.32
C LEU A 83 -11.30 -7.26 7.25
N TYR A 84 -12.22 -6.47 6.70
CA TYR A 84 -13.25 -5.78 7.49
C TYR A 84 -14.07 -6.76 8.33
N LYS A 85 -14.51 -7.87 7.72
CA LYS A 85 -15.29 -8.90 8.41
C LYS A 85 -14.50 -9.57 9.53
N VAL A 86 -13.24 -9.92 9.27
CA VAL A 86 -12.34 -10.51 10.27
C VAL A 86 -12.14 -9.56 11.43
N LEU A 87 -11.71 -8.32 11.17
CA LEU A 87 -11.46 -7.31 12.21
C LEU A 87 -12.70 -7.05 13.06
N THR A 88 -13.86 -6.84 12.43
CA THR A 88 -15.12 -6.58 13.13
C THR A 88 -15.54 -7.77 14.00
N THR A 89 -15.40 -8.99 13.47
CA THR A 89 -15.80 -10.21 14.22
C THR A 89 -14.87 -10.43 15.41
N THR A 90 -13.56 -10.32 15.20
CA THR A 90 -12.55 -10.52 16.25
C THR A 90 -12.64 -9.43 17.32
N LEU A 91 -12.84 -8.17 16.94
CA LEU A 91 -13.03 -7.07 17.88
C LEU A 91 -14.27 -7.29 18.75
N ASN A 92 -15.39 -7.69 18.14
CA ASN A 92 -16.62 -8.00 18.89
C ASN A 92 -16.44 -9.18 19.86
N GLN A 93 -15.70 -10.22 19.46
CA GLN A 93 -15.38 -11.34 20.35
C GLN A 93 -14.46 -10.91 21.49
N CYS A 94 -13.46 -10.08 21.20
CA CYS A 94 -12.55 -9.52 22.19
C CYS A 94 -13.32 -8.70 23.24
N THR A 95 -14.17 -7.77 22.82
CA THR A 95 -14.98 -6.94 23.74
C THR A 95 -15.91 -7.78 24.61
N LYS A 96 -16.53 -8.82 24.06
CA LYS A 96 -17.35 -9.77 24.85
C LYS A 96 -16.51 -10.51 25.88
N ALA A 97 -15.33 -10.99 25.50
CA ALA A 97 -14.45 -11.71 26.41
C ALA A 97 -13.92 -10.80 27.53
N ILE A 98 -13.63 -9.52 27.23
CA ILE A 98 -13.26 -8.51 28.25
C ILE A 98 -14.40 -8.34 29.26
N SER A 99 -15.64 -8.19 28.79
CA SER A 99 -16.80 -8.03 29.68
C SER A 99 -17.10 -9.25 30.55
N ALA A 100 -16.73 -10.44 30.09
CA ALA A 100 -16.91 -11.70 30.82
C ALA A 100 -15.77 -11.99 31.81
N THR A 101 -14.64 -11.29 31.71
CA THR A 101 -13.47 -11.53 32.56
C THR A 101 -13.66 -10.85 33.93
N PRO A 102 -13.55 -11.58 35.05
CA PRO A 102 -13.63 -11.00 36.38
C PRO A 102 -12.53 -9.95 36.60
N LYS A 103 -12.86 -8.86 37.30
CA LYS A 103 -11.91 -7.78 37.65
C LYS A 103 -10.73 -8.24 38.52
N SER A 104 -10.74 -9.47 39.03
CA SER A 104 -9.67 -10.05 39.84
C SER A 104 -8.47 -10.54 39.03
N ASP A 105 -8.62 -10.75 37.71
CA ASP A 105 -7.54 -11.19 36.82
C ASP A 105 -7.04 -10.00 35.98
N ASP A 106 -6.26 -9.13 36.63
CA ASP A 106 -5.87 -7.85 36.04
C ASP A 106 -4.91 -8.01 34.86
N ASP A 107 -4.05 -9.02 34.87
CA ASP A 107 -3.06 -9.27 33.80
C ASP A 107 -3.73 -9.68 32.49
N LYS A 108 -4.67 -10.65 32.55
CA LYS A 108 -5.43 -11.06 31.36
C LYS A 108 -6.29 -9.93 30.84
N ARG A 109 -6.93 -9.18 31.74
CA ARG A 109 -7.73 -8.01 31.35
C ARG A 109 -6.88 -6.97 30.64
N ARG A 110 -5.69 -6.63 31.16
CA ARG A 110 -4.75 -5.69 30.53
C ARG A 110 -4.37 -6.14 29.12
N ALA A 111 -3.95 -7.40 28.95
CA ALA A 111 -3.60 -7.95 27.65
C ALA A 111 -4.77 -7.88 26.63
N MET A 112 -6.00 -8.16 27.08
CA MET A 112 -7.17 -8.10 26.21
C MET A 112 -7.55 -6.66 25.82
N VAL A 113 -7.40 -5.70 26.75
CA VAL A 113 -7.60 -4.27 26.46
C VAL A 113 -6.56 -3.76 25.45
N ASP A 114 -5.33 -4.24 25.52
CA ASP A 114 -4.30 -3.94 24.53
C ASP A 114 -4.62 -4.52 23.14
N VAL A 115 -5.10 -5.77 23.08
CA VAL A 115 -5.56 -6.40 21.83
C VAL A 115 -6.78 -5.65 21.25
N GLU A 116 -7.70 -5.19 22.10
CA GLU A 116 -8.83 -4.35 21.69
C GLU A 116 -8.32 -3.07 21.00
N LEU A 117 -7.37 -2.36 21.59
CA LEU A 117 -6.79 -1.16 21.00
C LEU A 117 -6.13 -1.46 19.65
N PHE A 118 -5.34 -2.53 19.57
CA PHE A 118 -4.66 -2.94 18.34
C PHE A 118 -5.66 -3.21 17.19
N LEU A 119 -6.71 -3.99 17.45
CA LEU A 119 -7.76 -4.29 16.47
C LEU A 119 -8.58 -3.04 16.12
N ARG A 120 -8.84 -2.19 17.10
CA ARG A 120 -9.64 -0.97 16.93
C ARG A 120 -8.92 0.08 16.09
N VAL A 121 -7.61 0.24 16.25
CA VAL A 121 -6.79 1.09 15.36
C VAL A 121 -6.86 0.56 13.93
N ALA A 122 -6.69 -0.75 13.73
CA ALA A 122 -6.75 -1.37 12.40
C ALA A 122 -8.10 -1.12 11.71
N LEU A 123 -9.20 -1.34 12.43
CA LEU A 123 -10.56 -1.15 11.90
C LEU A 123 -10.85 0.33 11.62
N SER A 124 -10.36 1.23 12.49
CA SER A 124 -10.48 2.68 12.30
C SER A 124 -9.78 3.15 11.02
N LEU A 125 -8.57 2.62 10.76
CA LEU A 125 -7.81 2.93 9.55
C LEU A 125 -8.52 2.41 8.29
N LEU A 126 -9.07 1.19 8.34
CA LEU A 126 -9.77 0.58 7.21
C LEU A 126 -11.06 1.32 6.87
N ARG A 127 -11.85 1.71 7.88
CA ARG A 127 -13.09 2.49 7.68
C ARG A 127 -12.81 3.95 7.32
N GLY A 128 -11.70 4.51 7.81
CA GLY A 128 -11.36 5.92 7.72
C GLY A 128 -12.08 6.80 8.75
N ILE A 129 -12.68 6.19 9.78
CA ILE A 129 -13.33 6.87 10.91
C ILE A 129 -12.92 6.19 12.21
N PRO A 130 -12.73 6.91 13.33
CA PRO A 130 -12.45 6.29 14.62
C PRO A 130 -13.56 5.33 15.04
N GLU A 131 -13.18 4.10 15.35
CA GLU A 131 -14.10 3.06 15.82
C GLU A 131 -14.40 3.26 17.32
N SER A 132 -15.67 3.09 17.70
CA SER A 132 -16.08 3.13 19.10
C SER A 132 -15.70 1.84 19.82
N GLY A 133 -15.50 1.92 21.13
CA GLY A 133 -15.10 0.77 21.94
C GLY A 133 -14.92 1.14 23.41
N LEU A 134 -13.95 0.52 24.06
CA LEU A 134 -13.62 0.81 25.45
C LEU A 134 -13.16 2.27 25.63
N SER A 135 -13.75 2.96 26.62
CA SER A 135 -13.44 4.35 26.94
C SER A 135 -11.98 4.54 27.39
N GLU A 136 -11.40 3.56 28.08
CA GLU A 136 -10.01 3.55 28.55
C GLU A 136 -9.01 3.73 27.40
N ASN A 137 -9.35 3.24 26.21
CA ASN A 137 -8.48 3.28 25.04
C ASN A 137 -8.75 4.47 24.11
N THR A 138 -9.80 5.27 24.34
CA THR A 138 -10.21 6.33 23.39
C THR A 138 -9.10 7.34 23.15
N ASN A 139 -8.48 7.84 24.22
CA ASN A 139 -7.37 8.78 24.11
C ASN A 139 -6.14 8.15 23.42
N LYS A 140 -5.85 6.87 23.72
CA LYS A 140 -4.74 6.14 23.08
C LYS A 140 -4.98 5.95 21.57
N LEU A 141 -6.21 5.63 21.17
CA LEU A 141 -6.62 5.52 19.77
C LEU A 141 -6.40 6.84 19.04
N GLU A 142 -6.91 7.94 19.56
CA GLU A 142 -6.78 9.27 18.92
C GLU A 142 -5.31 9.68 18.77
N CYS A 143 -4.49 9.42 19.79
CA CYS A 143 -3.05 9.68 19.75
C CYS A 143 -2.35 8.88 18.66
N LEU A 144 -2.62 7.57 18.56
CA LEU A 144 -2.06 6.69 17.52
C LEU A 144 -2.50 7.09 16.12
N LEU A 145 -3.78 7.42 15.93
CA LEU A 145 -4.29 7.90 14.65
C LEU A 145 -3.62 9.23 14.24
N THR A 146 -3.36 10.12 15.20
CA THR A 146 -2.62 11.37 14.95
C THR A 146 -1.17 11.09 14.53
N PHE A 147 -0.48 10.15 15.19
CA PHE A 147 0.88 9.78 14.78
C PHE A 147 0.94 9.18 13.37
N ILE A 148 -0.01 8.30 13.04
CA ILE A 148 -0.13 7.73 11.70
C ILE A 148 -0.38 8.82 10.66
N GLN A 149 -1.18 9.84 10.98
CA GLN A 149 -1.42 10.97 10.07
C GLN A 149 -0.21 11.89 9.89
N LYS A 150 0.65 12.01 10.89
CA LYS A 150 1.88 12.82 10.79
C LYS A 150 2.95 12.18 9.91
N GLU A 151 2.94 10.86 9.75
CA GLU A 151 3.90 10.13 8.90
C GLU A 151 5.38 10.36 9.31
N GLU A 152 5.64 10.55 10.61
CA GLU A 152 6.97 10.83 11.17
C GLU A 152 7.35 9.81 12.27
N PRO A 153 8.65 9.53 12.50
CA PRO A 153 9.07 8.71 13.61
C PRO A 153 8.61 9.28 14.95
N ALA A 154 7.90 8.50 15.76
CA ALA A 154 7.43 8.91 17.07
C ALA A 154 7.50 7.77 18.08
N LYS A 155 7.58 8.14 19.37
CA LYS A 155 7.45 7.18 20.46
C LYS A 155 5.97 7.00 20.76
N ALA A 156 5.49 5.76 20.66
CA ALA A 156 4.11 5.39 20.96
C ALA A 156 4.08 4.27 21.99
N GLU A 157 3.03 4.26 22.81
CA GLU A 157 2.73 3.15 23.71
C GLU A 157 1.77 2.21 22.99
N ILE A 158 2.22 1.00 22.72
CA ILE A 158 1.48 -0.01 21.94
C ILE A 158 1.64 -1.34 22.67
N LEU A 159 0.52 -2.02 22.97
CA LEU A 159 0.50 -3.27 23.74
C LEU A 159 1.23 -3.11 25.09
N SER A 160 0.86 -2.10 25.87
CA SER A 160 1.51 -1.71 27.13
C SER A 160 3.03 -1.46 27.10
N ALA A 161 3.65 -1.34 25.92
CA ALA A 161 5.09 -1.10 25.78
C ALA A 161 5.38 0.19 24.99
N LYS A 162 6.28 1.03 25.53
CA LYS A 162 6.76 2.23 24.84
C LYS A 162 7.82 1.85 23.82
N ARG A 163 7.60 2.20 22.55
CA ARG A 163 8.54 1.92 21.47
C ARG A 163 8.62 3.06 20.47
N GLY A 164 9.77 3.19 19.82
CA GLY A 164 9.92 4.05 18.65
C GLY A 164 9.29 3.36 17.45
N VAL A 165 8.32 4.01 16.81
CA VAL A 165 7.66 3.52 15.59
C VAL A 165 7.94 4.51 14.48
N ASP A 166 8.37 4.01 13.34
CA ASP A 166 8.53 4.81 12.13
C ASP A 166 7.18 4.92 11.41
N PHE A 167 6.40 5.96 11.73
CA PHE A 167 5.11 6.17 11.08
C PHE A 167 5.24 6.65 9.62
N SER A 168 6.45 6.93 9.11
CA SER A 168 6.64 7.27 7.68
C SER A 168 6.31 6.09 6.74
N GLN A 169 6.26 4.87 7.27
CA GLN A 169 5.84 3.68 6.55
C GLN A 169 4.35 3.70 6.16
N PHE A 170 3.53 4.52 6.83
CA PHE A 170 2.10 4.66 6.54
C PHE A 170 1.80 5.54 5.32
N LYS A 171 2.82 6.16 4.72
CA LYS A 171 2.69 6.94 3.50
C LYS A 171 2.36 6.02 2.30
N PRO A 172 1.18 6.14 1.68
CA PRO A 172 0.79 5.28 0.56
C PRO A 172 1.74 5.43 -0.64
N ARG A 173 1.97 4.33 -1.37
CA ARG A 173 2.88 4.28 -2.53
C ARG A 173 2.25 3.55 -3.71
N ARG A 174 2.70 3.85 -4.94
CA ARG A 174 2.23 3.19 -6.17
C ARG A 174 0.71 3.24 -6.32
N HIS A 175 0.05 2.12 -6.62
CA HIS A 175 -1.39 2.07 -6.85
C HIS A 175 -2.23 2.41 -5.60
N TYR A 176 -1.64 2.39 -4.39
CA TYR A 176 -2.37 2.78 -3.19
C TYR A 176 -2.72 4.28 -3.14
N THR A 177 -2.14 5.11 -4.01
CA THR A 177 -2.49 6.54 -4.13
C THR A 177 -3.65 6.80 -5.08
N ILE A 178 -4.22 5.76 -5.72
CA ILE A 178 -5.26 5.91 -6.76
C ILE A 178 -6.64 6.22 -6.14
N SER A 179 -6.93 5.72 -4.94
CA SER A 179 -8.21 5.98 -4.26
C SER A 179 -8.04 6.01 -2.74
N GLU A 180 -8.94 6.73 -2.07
CA GLU A 180 -8.94 6.75 -0.60
C GLU A 180 -9.17 5.37 0.01
N LEU A 181 -9.96 4.51 -0.64
CA LEU A 181 -10.19 3.14 -0.17
C LEU A 181 -8.89 2.32 -0.14
N LEU A 182 -8.07 2.44 -1.18
CA LEU A 182 -6.76 1.80 -1.23
C LEU A 182 -5.80 2.40 -0.21
N MET A 183 -5.82 3.72 0.01
CA MET A 183 -5.01 4.37 1.05
C MET A 183 -5.36 3.86 2.45
N ARG A 184 -6.67 3.73 2.74
CA ARG A 184 -7.18 3.19 4.01
C ARG A 184 -6.80 1.73 4.20
N TYR A 185 -6.99 0.91 3.17
CA TYR A 185 -6.59 -0.50 3.17
C TYR A 185 -5.08 -0.67 3.40
N PHE A 186 -4.25 0.10 2.69
CA PHE A 186 -2.80 0.10 2.86
C PHE A 186 -2.39 0.43 4.29
N ARG A 187 -2.91 1.53 4.86
CA ARG A 187 -2.60 1.94 6.24
C ARG A 187 -3.02 0.88 7.26
N CYS A 188 -4.17 0.24 7.04
CA CYS A 188 -4.62 -0.88 7.85
C CYS A 188 -3.63 -2.07 7.80
N LEU A 189 -3.20 -2.48 6.60
CA LEU A 189 -2.23 -3.57 6.45
C LEU A 189 -0.86 -3.23 7.04
N VAL A 190 -0.37 -2.00 6.86
CA VAL A 190 0.89 -1.56 7.47
C VAL A 190 0.79 -1.63 8.99
N TRP A 191 -0.32 -1.17 9.59
CA TRP A 191 -0.54 -1.32 11.02
C TRP A 191 -0.50 -2.79 11.46
N LEU A 192 -1.25 -3.66 10.79
CA LEU A 192 -1.32 -5.08 11.14
C LEU A 192 0.01 -5.82 10.93
N GLY A 193 0.82 -5.41 9.96
CA GLY A 193 2.10 -6.05 9.65
C GLY A 193 3.30 -5.51 10.43
N THR A 194 3.22 -4.27 10.94
CA THR A 194 4.35 -3.60 11.60
C THR A 194 4.33 -3.73 13.12
N MET A 195 3.15 -3.87 13.71
CA MET A 195 3.04 -3.95 15.17
C MET A 195 3.30 -5.38 15.64
N ASP A 196 4.45 -5.59 16.27
CA ASP A 196 4.86 -6.86 16.85
C ASP A 196 4.31 -7.06 18.27
N PHE A 197 3.91 -8.30 18.57
CA PHE A 197 3.66 -8.75 19.95
C PHE A 197 4.99 -9.12 20.57
N ARG A 198 5.51 -8.25 21.45
CA ARG A 198 6.73 -8.57 22.19
C ARG A 198 6.40 -9.55 23.30
N ILE A 199 6.97 -10.73 23.21
CA ILE A 199 6.88 -11.79 24.23
C ILE A 199 8.04 -11.63 25.24
N ALA A 200 9.11 -10.91 24.86
CA ALA A 200 10.28 -10.61 25.67
C ALA A 200 10.82 -9.18 25.36
N GLY A 201 11.60 -8.60 26.27
CA GLY A 201 12.20 -7.27 26.22
C GLY A 201 11.60 -6.25 27.20
N GLY A 202 11.17 -6.67 28.40
CA GLY A 202 10.79 -5.76 29.49
C GLY A 202 11.92 -4.85 29.96
N GLU A 203 11.63 -3.82 30.76
CA GLU A 203 12.68 -3.00 31.40
C GLU A 203 13.50 -3.83 32.42
N ASN A 204 12.92 -4.94 32.89
CA ASN A 204 13.55 -5.92 33.76
C ASN A 204 13.67 -7.28 33.05
N PRO A 205 14.83 -7.97 33.10
CA PRO A 205 15.02 -9.29 32.50
C PRO A 205 14.08 -10.38 33.02
N ASP A 206 13.53 -10.20 34.22
CA ASP A 206 12.61 -11.14 34.89
C ASP A 206 11.15 -11.01 34.41
N GLU A 207 10.83 -10.00 33.59
CA GLU A 207 9.50 -9.81 32.98
C GLU A 207 9.33 -10.55 31.64
N ASP A 208 10.41 -11.16 31.14
CA ASP A 208 10.39 -11.93 29.91
C ASP A 208 9.79 -13.31 30.20
N LEU A 209 8.63 -13.59 29.60
CA LEU A 209 8.01 -14.91 29.65
C LEU A 209 8.93 -15.89 28.91
N HIS A 210 9.51 -16.84 29.66
CA HIS A 210 10.16 -18.03 29.11
C HIS A 210 9.23 -18.84 28.21
#